data_AF-A0A497S796-F1
#
_entry.id   AF-A0A497S796-F1
#
_cell.length_a   1.000
_cell.length_b   1.000
_cell.length_c   1.000
_cell.angle_alpha   90.00
_cell.angle_beta   90.00
_cell.angle_gamma   90.00
#
_symmetry.space_group_name_H-M   'P 1'
#
loop_
_entity.id
_entity.type
_entity.pdbx_description
1 polymer ?
#
loop_
_entity_poly.entity_id
_entity_poly.type
_entity_poly.pdbx_seq_one_letter_code
_entity_poly.pdbx_strand_id
1 'polypeptide(L)'
;MEEKIERKVDFYCLLYEKIQRRLSSLNIGDVKEVALKIFEQVIKETEKERTSQKSKKENKIDKEKKLATKKQREALHKFGLKKIPKDLTKKEASEILDKLISYSKEDDREAISRLVQELNMRWSMSR
;
A
#
# COMPACT_ATOMS: atom_id res chain seq x y z
N MET A 1 9.97 -9.28 25.17
CA MET A 1 9.49 -7.93 24.79
C MET A 1 10.63 -6.92 24.92
N GLU A 2 11.46 -7.08 25.95
CA GLU A 2 12.68 -6.31 26.20
C GLU A 2 13.71 -6.38 25.07
N GLU A 3 13.98 -7.56 24.50
CA GLU A 3 14.98 -7.70 23.41
C GLU A 3 14.69 -6.83 22.16
N LYS A 4 13.40 -6.57 21.86
CA LYS A 4 13.01 -5.67 20.77
C LYS A 4 13.20 -4.19 21.11
N ILE A 5 13.15 -3.86 22.40
CA ILE A 5 13.35 -2.51 22.91
C ILE A 5 14.85 -2.23 22.95
N GLU A 6 15.66 -3.17 23.47
CA GLU A 6 17.12 -3.06 23.50
C GLU A 6 17.71 -2.89 22.09
N ARG A 7 17.32 -3.74 21.13
CA ARG A 7 17.78 -3.57 19.72
C ARG A 7 17.43 -2.21 19.12
N LYS A 8 16.32 -1.60 19.54
CA LYS A 8 15.96 -0.24 19.09
C LYS A 8 16.84 0.81 19.75
N VAL A 9 17.09 0.68 21.05
CA VAL A 9 17.98 1.57 21.79
C VAL A 9 19.38 1.54 21.19
N ASP A 10 19.93 0.34 20.94
CA ASP A 10 21.24 0.18 20.31
C ASP A 10 21.31 0.84 18.92
N PHE A 11 20.27 0.64 18.10
CA PHE A 11 20.18 1.27 16.79
C PHE A 11 20.22 2.80 16.87
N TYR A 12 19.49 3.39 17.82
CA TYR A 12 19.45 4.84 18.03
C TYR A 12 20.78 5.37 18.56
N CYS A 13 21.45 4.65 19.47
CA CYS A 13 22.78 5.01 19.94
C CYS A 13 23.81 5.01 18.81
N LEU A 14 23.82 3.97 17.97
CA LEU A 14 24.71 3.88 16.80
C LEU A 14 24.49 5.02 15.80
N LEU A 15 23.23 5.41 15.60
CA LEU A 15 22.88 6.51 14.71
C LEU A 15 23.42 7.84 15.25
N TYR A 16 23.24 8.09 16.55
CA TYR A 16 23.75 9.29 17.21
C TYR A 16 25.28 9.39 17.14
N GLU A 17 25.99 8.29 17.45
CA GLU A 17 27.45 8.24 17.34
C GLU A 17 27.94 8.55 15.92
N LYS A 18 27.26 8.01 14.90
CA LYS A 18 27.62 8.25 13.50
C LYS A 18 27.47 9.71 13.11
N ILE A 19 26.41 10.38 13.61
CA ILE A 19 26.20 11.82 13.40
C ILE A 19 27.30 12.62 14.08
N GLN A 20 27.59 12.33 15.36
CA GLN A 20 28.66 13.00 16.09
C GLN A 20 30.02 12.84 15.41
N ARG A 21 30.42 11.63 15.00
CA ARG A 21 31.69 11.41 14.30
C ARG A 21 31.80 12.25 13.02
N ARG A 22 30.72 12.36 12.25
CA ARG A 22 30.69 13.19 11.04
C ARG A 22 30.82 14.68 11.36
N LEU A 23 30.14 15.16 12.40
CA LEU A 23 30.22 16.56 12.79
C LEU A 23 31.57 16.94 13.42
N SER A 24 32.17 16.04 14.20
CA SER A 24 33.53 16.22 14.72
C SER A 24 34.57 16.33 13.61
N SER A 25 34.37 15.64 12.47
CA SER A 25 35.26 15.77 11.31
C SER A 25 35.14 17.11 10.56
N LEU A 26 34.10 17.89 10.86
CA LEU A 26 33.80 19.18 10.20
C LEU A 26 34.22 20.39 11.04
N ASN A 27 34.85 20.17 12.20
CA ASN A 27 35.33 21.21 13.13
C ASN A 27 34.26 22.28 13.48
N ILE A 28 33.01 21.84 13.60
CA ILE A 28 31.84 22.68 13.88
C ILE A 28 31.84 23.02 15.37
N GLY A 29 31.77 24.31 15.72
CA GLY A 29 31.52 24.75 17.09
C GLY A 29 30.15 24.28 17.56
N ASP A 30 30.11 23.67 18.75
CA ASP A 30 28.92 23.05 19.36
C ASP A 30 28.39 21.77 18.67
N VAL A 31 29.31 20.86 18.34
CA VAL A 31 29.05 19.51 17.78
C VAL A 31 27.88 18.78 18.45
N LYS A 32 27.76 18.88 19.78
CA LYS A 32 26.72 18.17 20.54
C LYS A 32 25.31 18.69 20.25
N GLU A 33 25.13 20.01 20.21
CA GLU A 33 23.83 20.61 19.92
C GLU A 33 23.40 20.32 18.48
N VAL A 34 24.34 20.47 17.53
CA VAL A 34 24.09 20.17 16.12
C VAL A 34 23.78 18.69 15.92
N ALA A 35 24.49 17.78 16.60
CA ALA A 35 24.22 16.34 16.52
C ALA A 35 22.82 15.99 17.01
N LEU A 36 22.37 16.61 18.11
CA LEU A 36 21.05 16.36 18.67
C LEU A 36 19.94 16.84 17.71
N LYS A 37 20.06 18.03 17.13
CA LYS A 37 19.09 18.55 16.14
C LYS A 37 18.99 17.65 14.90
N ILE A 38 20.11 17.18 14.37
CA ILE A 38 20.13 16.27 13.22
C ILE A 38 19.50 14.92 13.61
N PHE A 39 19.84 14.38 14.77
CA PHE A 39 19.31 13.11 15.24
C PHE A 39 17.78 13.15 15.41
N GLU A 40 17.25 14.20 16.04
CA GLU A 40 15.80 14.39 16.18
C GLU A 40 15.08 14.49 14.81
N GLN A 41 15.67 15.20 13.85
CA GLN A 41 15.12 15.33 12.50
C GLN A 41 15.11 13.98 11.78
N VAL A 42 16.20 13.21 11.85
CA VAL A 42 16.29 11.88 11.24
C VAL A 42 15.29 10.92 11.87
N ILE A 43 15.09 10.94 13.19
CA ILE A 43 14.05 10.13 13.85
C ILE A 43 12.67 10.53 13.32
N LYS A 44 12.34 11.83 13.30
CA LYS A 44 11.05 12.33 12.81
C LYS A 44 10.77 11.89 11.37
N GLU A 45 11.77 11.94 10.49
CA GLU A 45 11.65 11.47 9.11
C GLU A 45 11.50 9.94 9.03
N THR A 46 12.30 9.20 9.79
CA THR A 46 12.22 7.72 9.84
C THR A 46 10.86 7.25 10.36
N GLU A 47 10.28 7.95 11.34
CA GLU A 47 8.93 7.67 11.85
C GLU A 47 7.82 8.11 10.89
N LYS A 48 7.98 9.22 10.17
CA LYS A 48 7.09 9.64 9.07
C LYS A 48 7.10 8.65 7.90
N GLU A 49 8.25 8.10 7.55
CA GLU A 49 8.36 7.04 6.54
C GLU A 49 7.71 5.74 7.03
N ARG A 50 7.91 5.39 8.31
CA ARG A 50 7.25 4.21 8.92
C ARG A 50 5.74 4.35 9.01
N THR A 51 5.20 5.55 9.30
CA THR A 51 3.74 5.78 9.27
C THR A 51 3.20 5.74 7.84
N SER A 52 3.93 6.31 6.87
CA SER A 52 3.60 6.22 5.44
C SER A 52 3.66 4.78 4.89
N GLN A 53 4.54 3.94 5.44
CA GLN A 53 4.61 2.51 5.12
C GLN A 53 3.62 1.66 5.93
N LYS A 54 3.26 2.03 7.17
CA LYS A 54 2.20 1.37 7.96
C LYS A 54 0.83 1.57 7.33
N SER A 55 0.52 2.76 6.81
CA SER A 55 -0.70 3.01 6.03
C SER A 55 -0.78 2.16 4.74
N LYS A 56 0.36 1.65 4.23
CA LYS A 56 0.42 0.69 3.11
C LYS A 56 0.34 -0.78 3.54
N LYS A 57 0.77 -1.15 4.76
CA LYS A 57 0.73 -2.54 5.27
C LYS A 57 -0.53 -2.88 6.07
N GLU A 58 -1.10 -1.96 6.86
CA GLU A 58 -2.36 -2.20 7.59
C GLU A 58 -3.58 -2.25 6.65
N ASN A 59 -3.46 -1.70 5.44
CA ASN A 59 -4.47 -1.83 4.38
C ASN A 59 -4.43 -3.16 3.62
N LYS A 60 -3.44 -4.05 3.83
CA LYS A 60 -3.36 -5.33 3.10
C LYS A 60 -4.09 -6.47 3.81
N ILE A 61 -4.09 -6.51 5.13
CA ILE A 61 -4.67 -7.65 5.89
C ILE A 61 -6.20 -7.60 5.90
N ASP A 62 -6.80 -6.41 5.87
CA ASP A 62 -8.26 -6.23 5.94
C ASP A 62 -8.93 -6.13 4.55
N LYS A 63 -8.17 -6.08 3.46
CA LYS A 63 -8.71 -5.96 2.09
C LYS A 63 -9.03 -7.29 1.42
N GLU A 64 -8.48 -8.41 1.89
CA GLU A 64 -8.65 -9.71 1.23
C GLU A 64 -10.00 -10.37 1.52
N LYS A 65 -10.74 -9.92 2.55
CA LYS A 65 -12.07 -10.48 2.89
C LYS A 65 -13.23 -9.48 2.80
N LYS A 66 -12.98 -8.22 2.41
CA LYS A 66 -14.06 -7.24 2.25
C LYS A 66 -14.78 -7.49 0.94
N LEU A 67 -16.10 -7.69 1.02
CA LEU A 67 -16.97 -7.82 -0.15
C LEU A 67 -16.90 -6.56 -1.03
N ALA A 68 -17.12 -6.76 -2.33
CA ALA A 68 -17.21 -5.70 -3.30
C ALA A 68 -18.30 -4.69 -2.89
N THR A 69 -17.94 -3.40 -2.91
CA THR A 69 -18.87 -2.33 -2.58
C THR A 69 -20.00 -2.24 -3.61
N LYS A 70 -21.16 -1.68 -3.22
CA LYS A 70 -22.29 -1.45 -4.13
C LYS A 70 -21.86 -0.72 -5.41
N LYS A 71 -21.04 0.33 -5.27
CA LYS A 71 -20.50 1.10 -6.40
C LYS A 71 -19.66 0.26 -7.37
N GLN A 72 -18.82 -0.65 -6.87
CA GLN A 72 -18.04 -1.55 -7.71
C GLN A 72 -18.94 -2.53 -8.47
N ARG A 73 -19.97 -3.07 -7.81
CA ARG A 73 -20.95 -3.95 -8.46
C ARG A 73 -21.76 -3.22 -9.53
N GLU A 74 -22.19 -2.00 -9.25
CA GLU A 74 -22.88 -1.15 -10.23
C GLU A 74 -21.97 -0.84 -11.43
N ALA A 75 -20.69 -0.55 -11.20
CA ALA A 75 -19.73 -0.32 -12.28
C ALA A 75 -19.53 -1.58 -13.15
N LEU A 76 -19.36 -2.75 -12.54
CA LEU A 76 -19.27 -4.03 -13.26
C LEU A 76 -20.54 -4.28 -14.10
N HIS A 77 -21.71 -3.96 -13.55
CA HIS A 77 -22.98 -4.08 -14.27
C HIS A 77 -23.07 -3.12 -15.47
N LYS A 78 -22.52 -1.90 -15.36
CA LYS A 78 -22.43 -0.95 -16.48
C LYS A 78 -21.57 -1.47 -17.64
N PHE A 79 -20.56 -2.29 -17.35
CA PHE A 79 -19.77 -2.98 -18.37
C PHE A 79 -20.46 -4.22 -18.96
N GLY A 80 -21.67 -4.58 -18.52
CA GLY A 80 -22.45 -5.71 -19.06
C GLY A 80 -22.33 -7.02 -18.28
N LEU A 81 -21.75 -7.00 -17.08
CA LEU A 81 -21.71 -8.17 -16.20
C LEU A 81 -23.05 -8.35 -15.49
N LYS A 82 -23.74 -9.47 -15.75
CA LYS A 82 -25.12 -9.71 -15.29
C LYS A 82 -25.20 -10.54 -14.01
N LYS A 83 -24.31 -11.51 -13.83
CA LYS A 83 -24.34 -12.45 -12.69
C LYS A 83 -23.15 -12.25 -11.75
N ILE A 84 -23.08 -11.10 -11.10
CA ILE A 84 -21.98 -10.79 -10.18
C ILE A 84 -22.15 -11.59 -8.86
N PRO A 85 -21.14 -12.38 -8.42
CA PRO A 85 -21.24 -13.17 -7.19
C PRO A 85 -21.42 -12.30 -5.94
N LYS A 86 -22.22 -12.78 -4.98
CA LYS A 86 -22.47 -12.06 -3.72
C LYS A 86 -21.25 -12.06 -2.80
N ASP A 87 -20.38 -13.03 -2.98
CA ASP A 87 -19.10 -13.27 -2.31
C ASP A 87 -17.91 -12.57 -3.01
N LEU A 88 -18.14 -11.91 -4.15
CA LEU A 88 -17.08 -11.20 -4.88
C LEU A 88 -16.36 -10.21 -3.95
N THR A 89 -15.04 -10.35 -3.85
CA THR A 89 -14.24 -9.48 -3.00
C THR A 89 -14.00 -8.12 -3.64
N LYS A 90 -13.70 -7.12 -2.81
CA LYS A 90 -13.33 -5.77 -3.24
C LYS A 90 -12.10 -5.77 -4.15
N LYS A 91 -11.14 -6.66 -3.87
CA LYS A 91 -9.91 -6.81 -4.65
C LYS A 91 -10.22 -7.34 -6.04
N GLU A 92 -10.94 -8.46 -6.13
CA GLU A 92 -11.31 -9.04 -7.43
C GLU A 92 -12.16 -8.07 -8.25
N ALA A 93 -13.13 -7.39 -7.63
CA ALA A 93 -13.93 -6.38 -8.31
C ALA A 93 -13.09 -5.22 -8.84
N SER A 94 -12.08 -4.77 -8.07
CA SER A 94 -11.14 -3.74 -8.52
C SER A 94 -10.26 -4.25 -9.68
N GLU A 95 -9.70 -5.44 -9.58
CA GLU A 95 -8.83 -6.01 -10.63
C GLU A 95 -9.58 -6.19 -11.96
N ILE A 96 -10.85 -6.60 -11.91
CA ILE A 96 -11.71 -6.72 -13.09
C ILE A 96 -12.01 -5.34 -13.67
N LEU A 97 -12.37 -4.36 -12.83
CA LEU A 97 -12.64 -3.00 -13.29
C LEU A 97 -11.40 -2.34 -13.89
N ASP A 98 -10.22 -2.54 -13.30
CA ASP A 98 -8.97 -1.99 -13.83
C ASP A 98 -8.66 -2.56 -15.22
N LYS A 99 -8.90 -3.85 -15.45
CA LYS A 99 -8.77 -4.47 -16.78
C LYS A 99 -9.77 -3.88 -17.78
N LEU A 100 -11.04 -3.79 -17.41
CA LEU A 100 -12.09 -3.24 -18.28
C LEU A 100 -11.82 -1.76 -18.63
N ILE A 101 -11.35 -0.98 -17.66
CA ILE A 101 -10.96 0.43 -17.87
C ILE A 101 -9.73 0.52 -18.75
N SER A 102 -8.74 -0.36 -18.59
CA SER A 102 -7.54 -0.39 -19.41
C SER A 102 -7.90 -0.66 -20.88
N TYR A 103 -8.67 -1.71 -21.15
CA TYR A 103 -9.15 -1.99 -22.51
C TYR A 103 -10.03 -0.88 -23.07
N SER A 104 -10.84 -0.22 -22.23
CA SER A 104 -11.64 0.93 -22.65
C SER A 104 -10.79 2.16 -23.02
N LYS A 105 -9.61 2.34 -22.40
CA LYS A 105 -8.67 3.41 -22.77
C LYS A 105 -7.97 3.10 -24.09
N GLU A 106 -7.78 1.83 -24.39
CA GLU A 106 -7.18 1.34 -25.64
C GLU A 106 -8.20 1.20 -26.79
N ASP A 107 -9.47 1.55 -26.55
CA ASP A 107 -10.64 1.31 -27.44
C ASP A 107 -10.76 -0.16 -27.91
N ASP A 108 -10.22 -1.11 -27.13
CA ASP A 108 -10.25 -2.54 -27.43
C ASP A 108 -11.60 -3.15 -26.99
N ARG A 109 -12.60 -2.94 -27.84
CA ARG A 109 -13.96 -3.46 -27.62
C ARG A 109 -14.04 -4.97 -27.68
N GLU A 110 -13.15 -5.63 -28.44
CA GLU A 110 -13.09 -7.09 -28.50
C GLU A 110 -12.62 -7.67 -27.17
N ALA A 111 -11.55 -7.13 -26.59
CA ALA A 111 -11.04 -7.56 -25.29
C ALA A 111 -12.07 -7.34 -24.16
N ILE A 112 -12.78 -6.20 -24.18
CA ILE A 112 -13.90 -5.96 -23.26
C ILE A 112 -14.98 -7.03 -23.42
N SER A 113 -15.42 -7.29 -24.65
CA SER A 113 -16.48 -8.28 -24.93
C SER A 113 -16.09 -9.68 -24.50
N ARG A 114 -14.87 -10.12 -24.84
CA ARG A 114 -14.32 -11.43 -24.43
C ARG A 114 -14.27 -11.57 -22.91
N LEU A 115 -13.73 -10.57 -22.21
CA LEU A 115 -13.62 -10.59 -20.75
C LEU A 115 -15.00 -10.61 -20.07
N VAL A 116 -15.96 -9.83 -20.56
CA VAL A 116 -17.32 -9.79 -20.03
C VAL A 116 -18.05 -11.12 -20.25
N GLN A 117 -17.89 -11.74 -21.42
CA GLN A 117 -18.45 -13.07 -21.72
C GLN A 117 -17.86 -14.15 -20.83
N GLU A 118 -16.53 -14.18 -20.70
CA GLU A 118 -15.82 -15.15 -19.85
C GLU A 118 -16.30 -15.07 -18.39
N LEU A 119 -16.33 -13.86 -17.83
CA LEU A 119 -16.77 -13.64 -16.45
C LEU A 119 -18.25 -13.98 -16.26
N ASN A 120 -19.12 -13.65 -17.22
CA ASN A 120 -20.53 -14.03 -17.18
C ASN A 120 -20.71 -15.55 -17.23
N MET A 121 -19.90 -16.30 -18.00
CA MET A 121 -19.94 -17.76 -18.01
C MET A 121 -19.42 -18.35 -16.70
N ARG A 122 -18.25 -17.89 -16.24
CA ARG A 122 -17.61 -18.34 -14.99
C ARG A 122 -18.54 -18.16 -13.79
N TRP A 123 -19.22 -17.03 -13.68
CA TRP A 123 -20.14 -16.78 -12.57
C TRP A 123 -21.54 -17.39 -12.78
N SER A 124 -21.92 -17.72 -14.00
CA SER A 124 -23.15 -18.50 -14.27
C SER A 124 -23.06 -19.94 -13.82
N MET A 125 -21.86 -20.52 -13.83
CA MET A 125 -21.59 -21.92 -13.47
C MET A 125 -21.37 -22.14 -11.97
N SER A 126 -21.16 -21.07 -11.20
CA SER A 126 -20.86 -21.12 -9.76
C SER A 126 -22.12 -21.17 -8.88
N ARG A 127 -23.20 -21.82 -9.36
CA ARG A 127 -24.52 -21.85 -8.73
C ARG A 127 -24.78 -23.17 -8.01
#